data_AF-A0AA96FBU7-F1
#
_entry.id   AF-A0AA96FBU7-F1
#
_cell.length_a   1.000
_cell.length_b   1.000
_cell.length_c   1.000
_cell.angle_alpha   90.00
_cell.angle_beta   90.00
_cell.angle_gamma   90.00
#
_symmetry.space_group_name_H-M   'P 1'
#
loop_
_entity.id
_entity.type
_entity.pdbx_description
1 polymer ?
#
loop_
_entity_poly.entity_id
_entity_poly.type
_entity_poly.pdbx_seq_one_letter_code
_entity_poly.pdbx_strand_id
1 'polypeptide(L)'
;MTTVDVDWNAAWERTLTELEIDVAQAEALLTASHRDVALRATPWTPPELPPLPASMLERARTLLDRQLKVSQQLADAARESRRHSRAVAHLKVGTPPVPVYIDAPA
;
A
#
# COMPACT_ATOMS: atom_id res chain seq x y z
N MET A 1 32.23 -0.20 -28.06
CA MET A 1 30.77 0.07 -28.02
C MET A 1 30.16 -0.83 -26.96
N THR A 2 30.48 -0.60 -25.68
CA THR A 2 30.19 -1.58 -24.60
C THR A 2 30.09 -0.96 -23.20
N THR A 3 30.63 0.25 -22.97
CA THR A 3 30.57 0.87 -21.64
C THR A 3 29.19 1.46 -21.34
N VAL A 4 28.62 2.21 -22.30
CA VAL A 4 27.31 2.85 -22.15
C VAL A 4 26.18 1.83 -21.96
N ASP A 5 26.26 0.65 -22.63
CA ASP A 5 25.26 -0.41 -22.50
C ASP A 5 25.31 -1.11 -21.13
N VAL A 6 26.52 -1.28 -20.59
CA VAL A 6 26.72 -1.80 -19.22
C VAL A 6 26.22 -0.79 -18.18
N ASP A 7 26.43 0.51 -18.40
CA ASP A 7 25.92 1.56 -17.51
C ASP A 7 24.38 1.57 -17.47
N TRP A 8 23.71 1.34 -18.61
CA TRP A 8 22.25 1.24 -18.66
C TRP A 8 21.70 -0.04 -18.04
N ASN A 9 22.37 -1.18 -18.21
CA ASN A 9 22.01 -2.41 -17.52
C ASN A 9 22.08 -2.22 -16.00
N ALA A 10 23.15 -1.61 -15.49
CA ALA A 10 23.28 -1.31 -14.06
C ALA A 10 22.20 -0.31 -13.57
N ALA A 11 21.81 0.66 -14.41
CA ALA A 11 20.74 1.59 -14.09
C ALA A 11 19.37 0.91 -14.00
N TRP A 12 19.07 -0.01 -14.92
CA TRP A 12 17.86 -0.84 -14.87
C TRP A 12 17.86 -1.77 -13.66
N GLU A 13 18.99 -2.40 -13.36
CA GLU A 13 19.13 -3.29 -12.22
C GLU A 13 18.88 -2.55 -10.90
N ARG A 14 19.45 -1.35 -10.74
CA ARG A 14 19.20 -0.48 -9.59
C ARG A 14 17.72 -0.13 -9.48
N THR A 15 17.11 0.31 -10.58
CA THR A 15 15.70 0.71 -10.61
C THR A 15 14.76 -0.43 -10.24
N LEU A 16 14.97 -1.63 -10.79
CA LEU A 16 14.17 -2.80 -10.43
C LEU A 16 14.37 -3.21 -8.97
N THR A 17 15.59 -3.08 -8.44
CA THR A 17 15.89 -3.39 -7.05
C THR A 17 15.19 -2.41 -6.08
N GLU A 18 15.21 -1.12 -6.39
CA GLU A 18 14.50 -0.10 -5.60
C GLU A 18 12.99 -0.39 -5.57
N LEU A 19 12.39 -0.67 -6.74
CA LEU A 19 10.98 -1.03 -6.83
C LEU A 19 10.63 -2.32 -6.09
N GLU A 20 11.51 -3.32 -6.09
CA GLU A 20 11.32 -4.56 -5.34
C GLU A 20 11.34 -4.33 -3.82
N ILE A 21 12.20 -3.43 -3.34
CA ILE A 21 12.25 -3.03 -1.92
C ILE A 21 10.94 -2.34 -1.53
N ASP A 22 10.45 -1.41 -2.34
CA ASP A 22 9.20 -0.69 -2.09
C ASP A 22 8.00 -1.65 -2.03
N VAL A 23 7.94 -2.60 -2.95
CA VAL A 23 6.88 -3.63 -2.98
C VAL A 23 6.97 -4.54 -1.76
N ALA A 24 8.17 -5.00 -1.38
CA ALA A 24 8.34 -5.83 -0.20
C ALA A 24 7.94 -5.08 1.09
N GLN A 25 8.22 -3.79 1.18
CA GLN A 25 7.76 -2.96 2.29
C GLN A 25 6.23 -2.84 2.33
N ALA A 26 5.58 -2.63 1.18
CA ALA A 26 4.13 -2.58 1.10
C ALA A 26 3.48 -3.92 1.49
N GLU A 27 4.03 -5.05 1.04
CA GLU A 27 3.60 -6.40 1.44
C GLU A 27 3.75 -6.62 2.96
N ALA A 28 4.87 -6.17 3.54
CA ALA A 28 5.10 -6.27 4.98
C ALA A 28 4.11 -5.42 5.79
N LEU A 29 3.73 -4.25 5.28
CA LEU A 29 2.74 -3.38 5.94
C LEU A 29 1.33 -3.95 5.90
N LEU A 30 0.96 -4.66 4.83
CA LEU A 30 -0.34 -5.35 4.73
C LEU A 30 -0.44 -6.54 5.70
N THR A 31 0.68 -7.20 6.01
CA THR A 31 0.71 -8.36 6.92
C THR A 31 0.90 -7.96 8.38
N ALA A 32 1.62 -6.87 8.66
CA ALA A 32 1.70 -6.31 10.00
C ALA A 32 0.31 -5.82 10.45
N SER A 33 -0.12 -6.21 11.65
CA SER A 33 -1.46 -5.92 12.21
C SER A 33 -1.70 -4.42 12.48
N HIS A 34 -1.77 -3.61 11.43
CA HIS A 34 -2.04 -2.17 11.45
C HIS A 34 -1.19 -1.39 12.49
N ARG A 35 0.12 -1.67 12.57
CA ARG A 35 1.01 -0.75 13.29
C ARG A 35 0.98 0.59 12.56
N ASP A 36 0.93 1.69 13.32
CA ASP A 36 1.09 3.05 12.82
C ASP A 36 2.50 3.23 12.26
N VAL A 37 2.73 2.71 11.06
CA VAL A 37 3.92 2.99 10.28
C VAL A 37 3.54 4.13 9.34
N ALA A 38 4.07 5.32 9.62
CA ALA A 38 3.97 6.41 8.68
C ALA A 38 4.69 6.02 7.39
N LEU A 39 3.92 5.69 6.35
CA LEU A 39 4.40 5.56 4.98
C LEU A 39 4.88 6.94 4.51
N ARG A 40 6.16 7.25 4.74
CA ARG A 40 6.84 8.32 4.03
C ARG A 40 7.31 7.77 2.69
N ALA A 41 6.35 7.52 1.80
CA ALA A 41 6.66 7.17 0.43
C ALA A 41 6.90 8.46 -0.36
N THR A 42 8.13 8.66 -0.83
CA THR A 42 8.41 9.65 -1.86
C THR A 42 7.66 9.22 -3.13
N PRO A 43 6.90 10.10 -3.81
CA PRO A 43 6.26 9.75 -5.06
C PRO A 43 7.28 9.19 -6.05
N TRP A 44 7.05 7.97 -6.54
CA TRP A 44 7.94 7.35 -7.52
C TRP A 44 7.88 8.15 -8.83
N THR A 45 9.06 8.56 -9.29
CA THR A 45 9.23 9.24 -10.59
C THR A 45 9.98 8.28 -11.51
N PRO A 46 9.41 7.90 -12.66
CA PRO A 46 10.09 7.02 -13.59
C PRO A 46 11.40 7.64 -14.08
N PRO A 47 12.53 6.93 -13.99
CA PRO A 47 13.78 7.41 -14.56
C PRO A 47 13.75 7.36 -16.09
N GLU A 48 14.50 8.26 -16.74
CA GLU A 48 14.72 8.22 -18.19
C GLU A 48 15.68 7.09 -18.53
N LEU A 49 15.14 5.90 -18.79
CA LEU A 49 15.90 4.70 -19.14
C LEU A 49 15.60 4.26 -20.58
N PRO A 50 16.58 3.66 -21.29
CA PRO A 50 16.33 3.03 -22.57
C PRO A 50 15.38 1.82 -22.42
N PRO A 51 14.86 1.25 -23.51
CA PRO A 51 14.01 0.06 -23.44
C PRO A 51 14.61 -1.05 -22.58
N LEU A 52 13.77 -1.73 -21.82
CA LEU A 52 14.18 -2.78 -20.89
C LEU A 52 14.96 -3.90 -21.62
N PRO A 53 16.16 -4.28 -21.14
CA PRO A 53 16.91 -5.40 -21.67
C PRO A 53 16.13 -6.71 -21.57
N ALA A 54 16.20 -7.55 -22.60
CA ALA A 54 15.48 -8.83 -22.64
C ALA A 54 15.82 -9.76 -21.47
N SER A 55 17.05 -9.68 -20.95
CA SER A 55 17.52 -10.43 -19.77
C SER A 55 16.75 -10.10 -18.48
N MET A 56 16.14 -8.91 -18.40
CA MET A 56 15.43 -8.44 -17.20
C MET A 56 13.91 -8.51 -17.33
N LEU A 57 13.40 -8.94 -18.49
CA LEU A 57 11.96 -8.96 -18.80
C LEU A 57 11.16 -9.83 -17.83
N GLU A 58 11.68 -11.01 -17.50
CA GLU A 58 11.02 -11.92 -16.56
C GLU A 58 10.92 -11.30 -15.16
N ARG A 59 12.04 -10.77 -14.66
CA ARG A 59 12.10 -10.07 -13.36
C ARG A 59 11.10 -8.91 -13.30
N ALA A 60 11.07 -8.06 -14.32
CA ALA A 60 10.13 -6.94 -14.39
C ALA A 60 8.66 -7.38 -14.43
N ARG A 61 8.34 -8.47 -15.14
CA ARG A 61 6.98 -9.03 -15.17
C ARG A 61 6.56 -9.58 -13.80
N THR A 62 7.43 -10.35 -13.15
CA THR A 62 7.16 -10.86 -11.80
C THR A 62 6.95 -9.73 -10.80
N LEU A 63 7.74 -8.66 -10.90
CA LEU A 63 7.58 -7.47 -10.08
C LEU A 63 6.23 -6.77 -10.34
N LEU A 64 5.85 -6.58 -11.60
CA LEU A 64 4.57 -5.98 -11.97
C LEU A 64 3.38 -6.78 -11.43
N ASP A 65 3.42 -8.11 -11.54
CA ASP A 65 2.37 -8.98 -11.01
C ASP A 65 2.21 -8.82 -9.49
N ARG A 66 3.32 -8.67 -8.75
CA ARG A 66 3.30 -8.39 -7.31
C ARG A 66 2.71 -7.01 -7.02
N GLN A 67 3.11 -5.99 -7.76
CA GLN A 67 2.58 -4.62 -7.63
C GLN A 67 1.05 -4.58 -7.83
N LEU A 68 0.53 -5.31 -8.82
CA LEU A 68 -0.92 -5.40 -9.07
C LEU A 68 -1.67 -6.13 -7.94
N LYS A 69 -1.07 -7.18 -7.37
CA LYS A 69 -1.66 -7.87 -6.20
C LYS A 69 -1.70 -6.96 -4.97
N VAL A 70 -0.60 -6.25 -4.69
CA VAL A 70 -0.51 -5.30 -3.57
C VAL A 70 -1.51 -4.17 -3.75
N SER A 71 -1.63 -3.59 -4.94
CA SER A 71 -2.58 -2.49 -5.19
C SER A 71 -4.04 -2.93 -4.97
N GLN A 72 -4.39 -4.15 -5.39
CA GLN A 72 -5.70 -4.72 -5.13
C GLN A 72 -5.96 -4.90 -3.63
N GLN A 73 -4.99 -5.46 -2.89
CA GLN A 73 -5.12 -5.64 -1.43
C GLN A 73 -5.23 -4.30 -0.69
N LEU A 74 -4.49 -3.28 -1.10
CA LEU A 74 -4.63 -1.93 -0.54
C LEU A 74 -6.03 -1.35 -0.79
N ALA A 75 -6.56 -1.50 -2.01
CA ALA A 75 -7.90 -1.02 -2.33
C ALA A 75 -8.97 -1.73 -1.48
N ASP A 76 -8.82 -3.02 -1.24
CA ASP A 76 -9.71 -3.82 -0.39
C ASP A 76 -9.66 -3.37 1.07
N ALA A 77 -8.45 -3.23 1.62
CA ALA A 77 -8.24 -2.73 2.99
C ALA A 77 -8.79 -1.31 3.18
N ALA A 78 -8.59 -0.42 2.20
CA ALA A 78 -9.12 0.93 2.23
C ALA A 78 -10.66 0.96 2.20
N ARG A 79 -11.29 0.08 1.43
CA ARG A 79 -12.76 -0.07 1.39
C ARG A 79 -13.30 -0.53 2.75
N GLU A 80 -12.69 -1.54 3.36
CA GLU A 80 -13.13 -2.07 4.66
C GLU A 80 -12.94 -1.04 5.78
N SER A 81 -11.80 -0.34 5.79
CA SER A 81 -11.53 0.76 6.74
C SER A 81 -12.60 1.88 6.67
N ARG A 82 -13.02 2.27 5.46
CA ARG A 82 -14.11 3.25 5.27
C ARG A 82 -15.46 2.72 5.77
N ARG A 83 -15.76 1.44 5.58
CA ARG A 83 -16.99 0.80 6.07
C ARG A 83 -17.02 0.80 7.61
N HIS A 84 -15.95 0.36 8.26
CA HIS A 84 -15.82 0.42 9.72
C HIS A 84 -15.95 1.85 10.25
N SER A 85 -15.28 2.82 9.61
CA SER A 85 -15.37 4.23 10.01
C SER A 85 -16.80 4.76 9.97
N ARG A 86 -17.58 4.41 8.94
CA ARG A 86 -19.01 4.77 8.84
C ARG A 86 -19.84 4.12 9.95
N ALA A 87 -19.63 2.83 10.22
CA ALA A 87 -20.35 2.12 11.29
C ALA A 87 -20.08 2.73 12.68
N VAL A 88 -18.81 3.04 12.96
CA VAL A 88 -18.40 3.72 14.21
C VAL A 88 -19.02 5.11 14.30
N ALA A 89 -19.07 5.86 13.20
CA ALA A 89 -19.71 7.17 13.17
C ALA A 89 -21.21 7.07 13.52
N HIS A 90 -21.93 6.06 13.01
CA HIS A 90 -23.34 5.83 13.36
C HIS A 90 -23.56 5.49 14.84
N LEU A 91 -22.66 4.70 15.46
CA LEU A 91 -22.74 4.40 16.90
C LEU A 91 -22.52 5.65 17.76
N LYS A 92 -21.60 6.54 17.36
CA LYS A 92 -21.30 7.78 18.10
C LYS A 92 -22.40 8.84 18.02
N VAL A 93 -23.26 8.79 17.01
CA VAL A 93 -24.33 9.78 16.77
C VAL A 93 -25.63 9.44 17.53
N GLY A 94 -25.70 8.28 18.21
CA GLY A 94 -26.82 7.99 19.09
C GLY A 94 -26.85 8.93 20.30
N THR A 95 -27.91 9.74 20.44
CA THR A 95 -28.20 10.45 21.70
C THR A 95 -28.27 9.42 22.83
N PRO A 96 -27.50 9.56 23.92
CA PRO A 96 -27.62 8.66 25.06
C PRO A 96 -29.07 8.73 25.57
N PRO A 97 -29.73 7.58 25.84
CA PRO A 97 -31.10 7.57 26.33
C PRO A 97 -31.16 8.43 27.60
N VAL A 98 -32.06 9.41 27.62
CA VAL A 98 -32.29 10.25 28.79
C VAL A 98 -32.78 9.32 29.91
N PRO A 99 -32.10 9.28 31.08
CA PRO A 99 -32.54 8.41 32.16
C PRO A 99 -33.94 8.83 32.62
N VAL A 100 -34.89 7.90 32.53
CA VAL A 100 -36.25 8.06 33.05
C VAL A 100 -36.28 7.46 34.46
N TYR A 101 -36.42 8.31 35.47
CA TYR A 101 -36.60 7.87 36.85
C TYR A 101 -38.07 7.60 37.11
N ILE A 102 -38.36 6.45 37.73
CA ILE A 102 -39.70 6.08 38.20
C ILE A 102 -39.66 6.16 39.72
N ASP A 103 -40.49 7.04 40.30
CA ASP A 103 -40.69 7.08 41.75
C ASP A 103 -41.52 5.86 42.18
N ALA A 104 -40.94 5.03 43.04
CA ALA A 104 -41.66 3.94 43.69
C ALA A 104 -42.36 4.50 44.96
N PRO A 105 -43.67 4.25 45.14
CA PRO A 105 -44.36 4.64 46.37
C PRO A 105 -43.83 3.85 47.58
N ALA A 106 -43.82 4.51 48.74
CA ALA A 106 -43.35 3.99 50.02
C ALA A 106 -44.22 2.86 50.59
#